data_AF-A0A1R0GPG5-F1
#
_entry.id   AF-A0A1R0GPG5-F1
#
_cell.length_a   1.000
_cell.length_b   1.000
_cell.length_c   1.000
_cell.angle_alpha   90.00
_cell.angle_beta   90.00
_cell.angle_gamma   90.00
#
_symmetry.space_group_name_H-M   'P 1'
#
loop_
_entity.id
_entity.type
_entity.pdbx_description
1 polymer ?
#
loop_
_entity_poly.entity_id
_entity_poly.type
_entity_poly.pdbx_seq_one_letter_code
_entity_poly.pdbx_strand_id
1 'polypeptide(L)'
;MGNFNPLNERVIIPDAEARLHIPNNQFKVVGRGYTFFACDICRRKRIRCDGTRPICDLCKRSNRICCYMEIPSISPEKDTENIDKSLIAIKNTLKTLHSVSNISGTVCY
;
A
#
# COMPACT_ATOMS: atom_id res chain seq x y z
N MET A 1 27.87 28.82 26.52
CA MET A 1 26.80 29.17 25.56
C MET A 1 26.79 28.11 24.48
N GLY A 2 25.99 27.06 24.67
CA GLY A 2 25.90 25.94 23.74
C GLY A 2 24.87 26.26 22.66
N ASN A 3 25.28 26.25 21.40
CA ASN A 3 24.40 26.41 20.26
C ASN A 3 24.21 25.03 19.61
N PHE A 4 23.22 24.27 20.08
CA PHE A 4 22.78 23.03 19.43
C PHE A 4 21.68 23.37 18.42
N ASN A 5 21.97 23.13 17.14
CA ASN A 5 21.03 23.25 16.02
C ASN A 5 20.69 21.81 15.55
N PRO A 6 19.52 21.22 15.84
CA PRO A 6 19.27 19.79 15.63
C PRO A 6 18.47 19.49 14.35
N LEU A 7 18.76 20.16 13.23
CA LEU A 7 18.06 19.93 11.96
C LEU A 7 19.03 19.67 10.81
N ASN A 8 19.76 18.54 10.84
CA ASN A 8 20.21 17.80 9.64
C ASN A 8 21.09 16.56 9.93
N GLU A 9 20.90 15.85 11.04
CA GLU A 9 21.66 14.61 11.22
C GLU A 9 21.10 13.53 10.28
N ARG A 10 21.73 13.43 9.11
CA ARG A 10 21.58 12.32 8.17
C ARG A 10 22.00 11.06 8.91
N VAL A 11 21.01 10.30 9.40
CA VAL A 11 21.25 8.96 9.91
C VAL A 11 21.86 8.14 8.77
N ILE A 12 23.15 7.82 8.89
CA ILE A 12 23.78 6.79 8.06
C ILE A 12 23.27 5.46 8.58
N ILE A 13 22.32 4.88 7.85
CA ILE A 13 21.72 3.59 8.16
C ILE A 13 22.65 2.51 7.55
N PRO A 14 23.16 1.54 8.32
CA PRO A 14 23.98 0.45 7.81
C PRO A 14 23.25 -0.37 6.74
N ASP A 15 24.00 -0.72 5.72
CA ASP A 15 23.69 -1.16 4.36
C ASP A 15 23.01 -2.55 4.23
N ALA A 16 22.56 -3.16 5.33
CA ALA A 16 22.02 -4.53 5.34
C ALA A 16 20.48 -4.66 5.43
N GLU A 17 19.71 -3.58 5.68
CA GLU A 17 18.23 -3.65 5.77
C GLU A 17 17.50 -2.71 4.79
N ALA A 18 18.17 -2.26 3.73
CA ALA A 18 17.60 -1.36 2.72
C ALA A 18 16.68 -2.05 1.69
N ARG A 19 15.84 -3.01 2.11
CA ARG A 19 15.02 -3.83 1.19
C ARG A 19 13.52 -3.54 1.14
N LEU A 20 13.01 -2.44 1.69
CA LEU A 20 11.58 -2.08 1.56
C LEU A 20 11.26 -0.57 1.44
N HIS A 21 12.14 0.26 0.88
CA HIS A 21 11.70 1.60 0.45
C HIS A 21 11.19 1.54 -0.99
N ILE A 22 9.92 1.16 -1.14
CA ILE A 22 9.14 1.49 -2.35
C ILE A 22 8.42 2.81 -2.04
N PRO A 23 8.94 3.99 -2.44
CA PRO A 23 8.17 5.23 -2.38
C PRO A 23 7.16 5.23 -3.53
N ASN A 24 6.17 4.34 -3.47
CA ASN A 24 5.01 4.41 -4.35
C ASN A 24 4.05 5.46 -3.78
N ASN A 25 4.36 6.72 -4.07
CA ASN A 25 3.60 7.89 -3.65
C ASN A 25 2.20 7.99 -4.32
N GLN A 26 1.73 6.91 -4.93
CA GLN A 26 0.48 6.82 -5.66
C GLN A 26 -0.32 5.57 -5.27
N PHE A 27 -0.82 5.53 -4.03
CA PHE A 27 -2.01 4.73 -3.74
C PHE A 27 -3.13 5.62 -3.20
N LYS A 28 -3.55 6.55 -4.07
CA LYS A 28 -4.88 7.18 -3.98
C LYS A 28 -5.88 6.31 -4.73
N VAL A 29 -6.37 5.25 -4.10
CA VAL A 29 -7.73 4.79 -4.45
C VAL A 29 -8.68 5.76 -3.74
N VAL A 30 -8.88 6.94 -4.35
CA VAL A 30 -9.95 7.86 -3.95
C VAL A 30 -11.17 7.41 -4.73
N GLY A 31 -12.03 6.62 -4.09
CA GLY A 31 -13.37 6.41 -4.60
C GLY A 31 -14.23 7.58 -4.14
N ARG A 32 -14.81 8.33 -5.10
CA ARG A 32 -15.81 9.38 -4.84
C ARG A 32 -15.43 10.40 -3.75
N GLY A 33 -14.18 10.87 -3.75
CA GLY A 33 -13.73 11.98 -2.89
C GLY A 33 -13.42 11.64 -1.43
N TYR A 34 -13.52 10.38 -1.03
CA TYR A 34 -13.16 9.91 0.31
C TYR A 34 -11.90 9.03 0.29
N THR A 35 -11.07 9.15 1.32
CA THR A 35 -9.90 8.29 1.52
C THR A 35 -10.35 6.97 2.14
N PHE A 36 -10.25 5.84 1.41
CA PHE A 36 -10.70 4.54 1.94
C PHE A 36 -9.96 4.11 3.22
N PHE A 37 -8.71 4.53 3.40
CA PHE A 37 -7.91 4.17 4.56
C PHE A 37 -7.27 5.41 5.21
N ALA A 38 -7.75 5.75 6.41
CA ALA A 38 -7.15 6.73 7.31
C ALA A 38 -5.99 6.12 8.11
N CYS A 39 -4.99 6.93 8.47
CA CYS A 39 -3.91 6.49 9.36
C CYS A 39 -4.45 6.27 10.78
N ASP A 40 -3.70 5.54 11.60
CA ASP A 40 -4.10 5.19 12.96
C ASP A 40 -4.35 6.42 13.85
N ILE A 41 -3.54 7.47 13.71
CA ILE A 41 -3.74 8.73 14.45
C ILE A 41 -5.06 9.40 14.07
N CYS A 42 -5.34 9.54 12.76
CA CYS A 42 -6.58 10.15 12.28
C CYS A 42 -7.80 9.31 12.65
N ARG A 43 -7.69 7.97 12.56
CA ARG A 43 -8.74 7.03 12.95
C ARG A 43 -9.07 7.13 14.44
N ARG A 44 -8.07 7.05 15.32
CA ARG A 44 -8.25 7.15 16.78
C ARG A 44 -8.86 8.49 17.19
N LYS A 45 -8.42 9.58 16.56
CA LYS A 45 -8.95 10.93 16.82
C LYS A 45 -10.30 11.21 16.16
N ARG A 46 -10.81 10.31 15.31
CA ARG A 46 -12.06 10.48 14.54
C ARG A 46 -12.07 11.77 13.70
N ILE A 47 -10.95 12.06 13.04
CA ILE A 47 -10.78 13.23 12.17
C ILE A 47 -10.46 12.80 10.74
N ARG A 48 -10.73 13.69 9.77
CA ARG A 48 -10.48 13.42 8.35
C ARG A 48 -8.98 13.21 8.09
N CYS A 49 -8.66 12.09 7.47
CA CYS A 49 -7.33 11.83 6.92
C CYS A 49 -7.31 12.28 5.46
N ASP A 50 -6.29 13.01 5.04
CA ASP A 50 -6.04 13.38 3.64
C ASP A 50 -5.45 12.21 2.83
N GLY A 51 -5.00 11.16 3.52
CA GLY A 51 -4.54 9.92 2.89
C GLY A 51 -3.23 10.07 2.13
N THR A 52 -2.52 11.20 2.23
CA THR A 52 -1.19 11.31 1.63
C THR A 52 -0.25 10.30 2.29
N ARG A 53 0.53 9.62 1.47
CA ARG A 53 1.57 8.66 1.89
C ARG A 53 2.93 9.30 1.63
N PRO A 54 3.99 8.98 2.40
CA PRO A 54 4.02 8.04 3.54
C PRO A 54 3.39 8.60 4.83
N ILE A 55 3.30 9.93 4.96
CA ILE A 55 2.77 10.62 6.14
C ILE A 55 1.65 11.54 5.69
N CYS A 56 0.48 11.47 6.34
CA CYS A 56 -0.64 12.34 6.03
C CYS A 56 -0.34 13.81 6.42
N ASP A 57 -0.90 14.79 5.72
CA ASP A 57 -0.62 16.22 5.94
C ASP A 57 -0.88 16.63 7.39
N LEU A 58 -1.93 16.08 8.01
CA LEU A 58 -2.23 16.38 9.41
C LEU A 58 -1.14 15.87 10.36
N CYS A 59 -0.68 14.63 10.16
CA CYS A 59 0.37 14.05 11.00
C CYS A 59 1.70 14.76 10.75
N LYS A 60 1.98 15.16 9.50
CA LYS A 60 3.14 15.95 9.12
C LYS A 60 3.17 17.30 9.86
N ARG A 61 2.07 18.06 9.83
CA ARG A 61 1.97 19.35 10.55
C ARG A 61 2.02 19.21 12.06
N SER A 62 1.47 18.12 12.58
CA SER A 62 1.47 17.85 14.03
C SER A 62 2.77 17.20 14.53
N ASN A 63 3.72 16.92 13.63
CA ASN A 63 4.96 16.20 13.91
C ASN A 63 4.74 14.88 14.67
N ARG A 64 3.71 14.11 14.27
CA ARG A 64 3.34 12.82 14.88
C ARG A 64 3.72 11.65 13.99
N ILE A 65 3.99 10.51 14.61
CA ILE A 65 4.26 9.26 13.91
C ILE A 65 2.98 8.83 13.17
N CYS A 66 3.03 8.83 11.84
CA CYS A 66 1.92 8.42 10.99
C CYS A 66 2.10 6.97 10.56
N CYS A 67 1.31 6.08 11.16
CA CYS A 67 1.29 4.67 10.77
C CYS A 67 -0.05 4.33 10.13
N TYR A 68 0.00 3.68 8.98
CA TYR A 68 -1.14 2.99 8.40
C TYR A 68 -1.00 1.52 8.79
N MET A 69 -1.77 1.10 9.82
CA MET A 69 -1.79 -0.29 10.25
C MET A 69 -2.94 -1.00 9.57
N GLU A 70 -2.63 -2.16 8.98
CA GLU A 70 -3.64 -3.15 8.63
C GLU A 70 -4.07 -3.82 9.94
N ILE A 71 -5.36 -3.79 10.23
CA ILE A 71 -5.89 -4.57 11.36
C ILE A 71 -6.00 -5.99 10.83
N PRO A 72 -5.28 -6.97 11.39
CA PRO A 72 -5.47 -8.35 11.00
C PRO A 72 -6.95 -8.70 11.22
N SER A 73 -7.58 -9.29 10.21
CA SER A 73 -8.98 -9.66 10.33
C SER A 73 -9.16 -10.65 11.47
N ILE A 74 -10.36 -10.67 12.05
CA ILE A 74 -10.71 -11.58 13.15
C ILE A 74 -10.64 -13.05 12.70
N SER A 75 -10.72 -13.30 11.38
CA SER A 75 -10.67 -14.63 10.78
C SER A 75 -9.66 -14.66 9.63
N PRO A 76 -8.35 -14.65 9.94
CA PRO A 76 -7.30 -14.62 8.91
C PRO A 76 -7.40 -15.83 7.98
N GLU A 77 -7.86 -16.98 8.49
CA GLU A 77 -8.11 -18.20 7.73
C GLU A 77 -9.09 -18.01 6.57
N LYS A 78 -10.18 -17.26 6.81
CA LYS A 78 -11.18 -16.98 5.77
C LYS A 78 -10.64 -16.02 4.71
N ASP A 79 -9.80 -15.07 5.12
CA ASP A 79 -9.17 -14.16 4.17
C ASP A 79 -8.17 -14.89 3.30
N THR A 80 -7.34 -15.77 3.88
CA THR A 80 -6.42 -16.61 3.11
C THR A 80 -7.18 -17.51 2.14
N GLU A 81 -8.30 -18.11 2.57
CA GLU A 81 -9.15 -18.93 1.71
C GLU A 81 -9.75 -18.13 0.54
N ASN A 82 -10.21 -16.90 0.79
CA ASN A 82 -10.76 -16.04 -0.25
C ASN A 82 -9.69 -15.57 -1.24
N ILE A 83 -8.48 -15.30 -0.76
CA ILE A 83 -7.32 -14.99 -1.61
C ILE A 83 -7.01 -16.19 -2.50
N ASP A 84 -6.94 -17.39 -1.95
CA ASP A 84 -6.66 -18.62 -2.71
C ASP A 84 -7.72 -18.86 -3.79
N LYS A 85 -9.00 -18.72 -3.46
CA LYS A 85 -10.10 -18.81 -4.43
C LYS A 85 -9.93 -17.81 -5.59
N SER A 86 -9.56 -16.57 -5.25
CA SER A 86 -9.34 -15.51 -6.25
C SER A 86 -8.13 -15.83 -7.13
N LEU A 87 -7.04 -16.35 -6.56
CA LEU A 87 -5.84 -16.76 -7.31
C LEU A 87 -6.14 -17.90 -8.27
N ILE A 88 -6.93 -18.89 -7.84
CA ILE A 88 -7.36 -20.00 -8.70
C ILE A 88 -8.18 -19.48 -9.89
N ALA A 89 -9.14 -18.59 -9.62
CA ALA A 89 -9.97 -18.00 -10.68
C ALA A 89 -9.11 -17.26 -11.71
N ILE A 90 -8.21 -16.37 -11.26
CA ILE A 90 -7.30 -15.63 -12.14
C ILE A 90 -6.43 -16.59 -12.95
N LYS A 91 -5.83 -17.61 -12.31
CA LYS A 91 -5.00 -18.62 -12.98
C LYS A 91 -5.76 -19.33 -14.09
N ASN A 92 -7.01 -19.69 -13.85
CA ASN A 92 -7.84 -20.38 -14.84
C ASN A 92 -8.19 -19.46 -16.02
N THR A 93 -8.56 -18.21 -15.74
CA THR A 93 -8.81 -17.21 -16.79
C THR A 93 -7.58 -17.00 -17.66
N LEU A 94 -6.39 -16.86 -17.05
CA LEU A 94 -5.14 -16.72 -17.80
C LEU A 94 -4.86 -17.94 -18.69
N LYS A 95 -5.05 -19.16 -18.18
CA LYS A 95 -4.92 -20.38 -19.00
C LYS A 95 -5.84 -20.37 -20.22
N THR A 96 -7.10 -19.98 -20.04
CA THR A 96 -8.06 -19.92 -21.15
C THR A 96 -7.64 -18.89 -22.21
N LEU A 97 -7.13 -17.74 -21.81
CA LEU A 97 -6.64 -16.72 -22.74
C LEU A 97 -5.41 -17.20 -23.53
N HIS A 98 -4.47 -17.87 -22.86
CA HIS A 98 -3.30 -18.45 -23.52
C HIS A 98 -3.66 -19.54 -24.53
N SER A 99 -4.69 -20.36 -24.27
CA SER A 99 -5.18 -21.33 -25.25
C SER A 99 -5.82 -20.67 -26.47
N VAL A 100 -6.43 -19.49 -26.33
CA VAL A 100 -7.06 -18.75 -27.43
C VAL A 100 -6.02 -18.04 -28.30
N SER A 101 -4.92 -17.54 -27.73
CA SER A 101 -3.81 -16.94 -28.49
C SER A 101 -3.07 -17.94 -29.39
N ASN A 102 -3.18 -19.25 -29.14
CA ASN A 102 -2.64 -20.29 -30.02
C ASN A 102 -3.58 -20.65 -31.20
N ILE A 103 -4.79 -20.09 -31.25
CA ILE A 103 -5.79 -20.37 -32.30
C ILE A 103 -5.81 -19.25 -33.35
N SER A 104 -5.31 -18.04 -33.04
CA SER A 104 -5.21 -16.92 -33.99
C SER A 104 -3.98 -16.98 -34.92
N GLY A 105 -3.36 -18.16 -35.07
CA GLY A 105 -2.23 -18.41 -35.98
C GLY A 105 -2.61 -19.02 -37.33
N THR A 106 -3.87 -19.43 -37.54
CA THR A 106 -4.34 -19.88 -38.86
C THR A 106 -4.67 -18.66 -39.72
N VAL A 107 -3.62 -18.13 -40.34
CA VAL A 107 -3.78 -17.29 -41.52
C VAL A 107 -4.04 -18.24 -42.69
N CYS A 108 -5.25 -18.21 -43.23
CA CYS A 108 -5.59 -18.89 -44.47
C CYS A 108 -5.00 -18.11 -45.65
N TYR A 109 -4.01 -18.69 -46.32
CA TYR A 109 -3.63 -18.37 -47.70
C TYR A 109 -3.47 -19.68 -48.47
#